data_AF-A0A2T2TI60-F1
#
_entry.id   AF-A0A2T2TI60-F1
#
_cell.length_a   1.000
_cell.length_b   1.000
_cell.length_c   1.000
_cell.angle_alpha   90.00
_cell.angle_beta   90.00
_cell.angle_gamma   90.00
#
_symmetry.space_group_name_H-M   'P 1'
#
loop_
_entity.id
_entity.type
_entity.pdbx_description
1 polymer ?
#
loop_
_entity_poly.entity_id
_entity_poly.type
_entity_poly.pdbx_seq_one_letter_code
_entity_poly.pdbx_strand_id
1 'polypeptide(L)' 'KKSDAQLSGRADNGKTVVFDKEDYRPGQYVNVEITNCTSGTLLGRAVGATTLEAEAERLAMGD' A
#
# COMPACT_ATOMS: atom_id res chain seq x y z
N LYS A 1 13.28 -8.17 18.02
CA LYS A 1 13.55 -6.97 17.19
C LYS A 1 12.52 -7.02 16.05
N LYS A 2 11.38 -6.33 16.21
CA LYS A 2 10.22 -6.50 15.31
C LYS A 2 10.53 -5.80 13.99
N SER A 3 10.26 -6.47 12.87
CA SER A 3 10.50 -5.99 11.51
C SER A 3 9.81 -4.65 11.27
N ASP A 4 10.58 -3.56 11.30
CA ASP A 4 10.11 -2.21 10.91
C ASP A 4 9.96 -2.07 9.38
N ALA A 5 10.33 -3.12 8.63
CA ALA A 5 10.35 -3.15 7.17
C ALA A 5 8.99 -3.50 6.52
N GLN A 6 7.93 -3.74 7.31
CA GLN A 6 6.61 -4.06 6.76
C GLN A 6 5.56 -3.07 7.26
N LEU A 7 4.68 -2.64 6.37
CA LEU A 7 3.50 -1.85 6.68
C LEU A 7 2.27 -2.74 6.73
N SER A 8 1.33 -2.35 7.57
CA SER A 8 0.02 -2.97 7.68
C SER A 8 -1.07 -1.93 7.44
N GLY A 9 -1.93 -2.20 6.48
CA GLY A 9 -3.12 -1.40 6.18
C GLY A 9 -4.40 -2.19 6.38
N ARG A 10 -5.53 -1.49 6.31
CA ARG A 10 -6.85 -2.11 6.34
C ARG A 10 -7.50 -1.93 4.98
N ALA A 11 -7.91 -3.03 4.37
CA ALA A 11 -8.69 -3.00 3.14
C ALA A 11 -10.18 -2.75 3.45
N ASP A 12 -10.92 -2.32 2.44
CA ASP A 12 -12.34 -1.93 2.53
C ASP A 12 -13.25 -3.06 3.08
N ASN A 13 -12.88 -4.30 2.74
CA ASN A 13 -13.48 -5.54 3.21
C ASN A 13 -13.03 -5.94 4.63
N GLY A 14 -12.47 -5.00 5.41
CA GLY A 14 -12.09 -5.12 6.82
C GLY A 14 -10.85 -5.95 7.10
N LYS A 15 -10.22 -6.52 6.06
CA LYS A 15 -9.06 -7.41 6.16
C LYS A 15 -7.79 -6.63 6.37
N THR A 16 -6.90 -7.17 7.20
CA THR A 16 -5.55 -6.64 7.39
C THR A 16 -4.69 -7.05 6.20
N VAL A 17 -4.07 -6.07 5.56
CA VAL A 17 -3.10 -6.28 4.48
C VAL A 17 -1.72 -5.93 4.99
N VAL A 18 -0.75 -6.82 4.83
CA VAL A 18 0.65 -6.61 5.18
C VAL A 18 1.49 -6.65 3.91
N PHE A 19 2.35 -5.66 3.75
CA PHE A 19 3.23 -5.50 2.58
C PHE A 19 4.54 -4.84 3.01
N ASP A 20 5.59 -4.94 2.19
CA ASP A 20 6.87 -4.30 2.50
C ASP A 20 6.76 -2.77 2.50
N LYS A 21 7.31 -2.17 3.56
CA LYS A 21 7.50 -0.74 3.72
C LYS A 21 8.65 -0.33 2.80
N GLU A 22 8.33 -0.08 1.54
CA GLU A 22 9.26 0.64 0.67
C GLU A 22 9.30 2.12 1.11
N ASP A 23 8.94 3.07 0.25
CA ASP A 23 8.90 4.50 0.58
C ASP A 23 7.54 4.99 1.09
N TYR A 24 6.65 4.06 1.43
CA TYR A 24 5.28 4.38 1.84
C TYR A 24 5.22 4.84 3.30
N ARG A 25 4.33 5.81 3.56
CA ARG A 25 4.08 6.34 4.91
C ARG A 25 2.68 6.00 5.41
N PRO A 26 2.50 5.73 6.71
CA PRO A 26 1.18 5.53 7.27
C PRO A 26 0.31 6.78 7.06
N GLY A 27 -0.90 6.59 6.53
CA GLY A 27 -1.81 7.67 6.13
C GLY A 27 -1.87 7.94 4.62
N GLN A 28 -0.97 7.35 3.83
CA GLN A 28 -1.07 7.37 2.36
C GLN A 28 -1.94 6.21 1.85
N TYR A 29 -2.63 6.46 0.73
CA TYR A 29 -3.27 5.41 -0.04
C TYR A 29 -2.25 4.72 -0.94
N VAL A 30 -2.24 3.39 -0.87
CA VAL A 30 -1.30 2.55 -1.60
C VAL A 30 -2.04 1.44 -2.28
N ASN A 31 -1.65 1.15 -3.51
CA ASN A 31 -2.18 0.06 -4.27
C ASN A 31 -1.32 -1.18 -4.01
N VAL A 32 -1.92 -2.21 -3.43
CA VAL A 32 -1.23 -3.45 -3.06
C VAL A 32 -1.81 -4.61 -3.85
N GLU A 33 -0.95 -5.31 -4.58
CA GLU A 33 -1.28 -6.55 -5.27
C GLU A 33 -1.14 -7.73 -4.29
N ILE A 34 -2.28 -8.34 -3.95
CA ILE A 34 -2.32 -9.47 -3.03
C ILE A 34 -1.83 -10.72 -3.75
N THR A 35 -0.72 -11.28 -3.28
CA THR A 35 -0.14 -12.52 -3.83
C THR A 35 -0.41 -13.72 -2.94
N ASN A 36 -0.72 -13.50 -1.65
CA ASN A 36 -0.96 -14.58 -0.71
C ASN A 36 -1.98 -14.16 0.37
N CYS A 37 -2.72 -15.12 0.91
CA CYS A 37 -3.66 -14.88 2.02
C CYS A 37 -3.49 -15.97 3.08
N THR A 38 -3.40 -15.53 4.33
CA THR A 38 -3.38 -16.41 5.50
C THR A 38 -4.70 -16.26 6.26
N SER A 39 -4.91 -17.09 7.28
CA SER A 39 -6.18 -17.25 8.02
C SER A 39 -6.81 -15.94 8.57
N GLY A 40 -6.08 -14.82 8.58
CA GLY A 40 -6.65 -13.51 8.91
C GLY A 40 -5.89 -12.32 8.33
N THR A 41 -4.94 -12.54 7.43
CA THR A 41 -4.07 -11.47 6.92
C THR A 41 -3.73 -11.72 5.46
N LEU A 42 -3.91 -10.69 4.65
CA LEU A 42 -3.54 -10.68 3.24
C LEU A 42 -2.07 -10.22 3.14
N LEU A 43 -1.25 -10.96 2.42
CA LEU A 43 0.12 -10.57 2.12
C LEU A 43 0.19 -10.18 0.64
N GLY A 44 0.76 -9.02 0.38
CA GLY A 44 0.87 -8.50 -0.96
C GLY A 44 2.09 -7.63 -1.15
N ARG A 45 2.34 -7.26 -2.40
CA ARG A 45 3.39 -6.33 -2.77
C ARG A 45 2.76 -5.00 -3.15
N ALA A 46 3.33 -3.89 -2.67
CA ALA A 46 2.89 -2.58 -3.11
C ALA A 46 3.27 -2.39 -4.58
N VAL A 47 2.30 -2.10 -5.43
CA VAL A 47 2.51 -1.87 -6.88
C VAL A 47 2.54 -0.39 -7.23
N GLY A 48 2.19 0.50 -6.29
CA GLY A 48 2.36 1.94 -6.43
C GLY A 48 1.64 2.73 -5.34
N ALA A 49 2.11 3.95 -5.08
CA ALA A 49 1.40 4.90 -4.23
C ALA A 49 0.27 5.54 -5.06
N THR A 50 -0.97 5.43 -4.59
CA THR A 50 -2.08 6.24 -5.10
C THR A 50 -2.10 7.53 -4.30
N THR A 51 -0.99 8.25 -4.30
CA THR A 51 -0.95 9.58 -3.69
C THR A 51 -1.64 10.54 -4.63
N LEU A 52 -2.63 11.28 -4.10
CA LEU A 52 -3.28 12.40 -4.79
C LEU A 52 -2.24 13.38 -5.37
N GLU A 53 -1.09 13.53 -4.71
CA GLU A 53 0.04 14.34 -5.18
C GLU A 53 0.70 13.75 -6.44
N ALA A 54 0.84 12.42 -6.53
CA ALA A 54 1.42 11.75 -7.71
C ALA A 54 0.44 11.73 -8.89
N GLU A 55 -0.86 11.60 -8.63
CA GLU A 55 -1.89 11.78 -9.66
C GLU A 55 -2.02 13.25 -10.07
N ALA A 56 -1.87 14.20 -9.14
CA ALA A 56 -1.85 15.64 -9.43
C ALA A 56 -0.64 16.04 -10.28
N GLU A 57 0.57 15.49 -10.03
CA GLU A 57 1.72 15.69 -10.91
C GLU A 57 1.48 15.12 -12.31
N ARG A 58 0.87 13.93 -12.41
CA ARG A 58 0.49 13.35 -13.71
C ARG A 58 -0.55 14.18 -14.46
N LEU A 59 -1.49 14.81 -13.75
CA LEU A 59 -2.48 15.71 -14.34
C LEU A 59 -1.90 17.08 -14.70
N ALA A 60 -0.88 17.54 -13.96
CA ALA A 60 -0.21 18.81 -14.21
C ALA A 60 0.78 18.76 -15.39
N MET A 61 1.21 17.56 -15.83
CA MET A 61 2.13 17.37 -16.97
C MET A 61 1.42 17.05 -18.29
N GLY A 62 0.10 17.30 -18.39
CA GLY A 62 -0.67 17.15 -19.63
C GLY A 62 -0.95 18.49 -20.30
N ASP A 63 -0.20 18.77 -21.37
CA ASP A 63 -0.39 19.80 -22.40
C ASP A 63 -1.79 19.82 -23.05
#